data_AF-A0A351JYR2-F1
#
_entry.id   AF-A0A351JYR2-F1
#
_cell.length_a   1.000
_cell.length_b   1.000
_cell.length_c   1.000
_cell.angle_alpha   90.00
_cell.angle_beta   90.00
_cell.angle_gamma   90.00
#
_symmetry.space_group_name_H-M   'P 1'
#
loop_
_entity.id
_entity.type
_entity.pdbx_description
1 polymer ?
#
loop_
_entity_poly.entity_id
_entity_poly.type
_entity_poly.pdbx_seq_one_letter_code
_entity_poly.pdbx_strand_id
1 'polypeptide(L)' 'DYPDNLSEYKLVIHCGACMLTRREMLLRIHRARQEGVAITNYGVCISFLQGVLERVLSPFPSALDVIVRKRNNGG' A
#
# COMPACT_ATOMS: atom_id res chain seq x y z
N ASP A 1 -4.62 -18.46 0.87
CA ASP A 1 -5.67 -17.67 0.18
C ASP A 1 -5.83 -16.26 0.73
N TYR A 2 -6.61 -15.41 0.07
CA TYR A 2 -6.94 -14.06 0.52
C TYR A 2 -8.19 -14.14 1.42
N PRO A 3 -8.14 -13.72 2.70
CA PRO A 3 -9.24 -13.93 3.65
C PRO A 3 -10.54 -13.25 3.21
N ASP A 4 -11.68 -13.86 3.52
CA ASP A 4 -12.99 -13.29 3.25
C ASP A 4 -13.39 -12.23 4.30
N ASN A 5 -12.94 -12.39 5.55
CA ASN A 5 -13.23 -11.51 6.68
C ASN A 5 -12.21 -10.37 6.84
N LEU A 6 -11.98 -9.58 5.78
CA LEU A 6 -10.95 -8.52 5.82
C LEU A 6 -11.21 -7.44 6.88
N SER A 7 -12.48 -7.16 7.18
CA SER A 7 -12.90 -6.13 8.13
C SER A 7 -12.41 -6.35 9.58
N GLU A 8 -11.95 -7.55 9.91
CA GLU A 8 -11.30 -7.84 11.20
C GLU A 8 -9.87 -7.29 11.31
N TYR A 9 -9.27 -6.90 10.17
CA TYR A 9 -7.89 -6.41 10.11
C TYR A 9 -7.81 -4.90 10.00
N LYS A 10 -6.78 -4.31 10.61
CA LYS A 10 -6.50 -2.87 10.50
C LYS A 10 -5.72 -2.48 9.25
N LEU A 11 -4.95 -3.41 8.68
CA LEU A 11 -4.07 -3.16 7.54
C LEU A 11 -3.75 -4.49 6.83
N VAL A 12 -3.81 -4.47 5.51
CA VAL A 12 -3.29 -5.54 4.65
C VAL A 12 -1.89 -5.14 4.16
N ILE A 13 -0.90 -6.01 4.37
CA ILE A 13 0.43 -5.88 3.76
C ILE A 13 0.58 -6.99 2.71
N HIS A 14 0.43 -6.64 1.43
CA HIS A 14 0.48 -7.60 0.33
C HIS A 14 1.91 -7.83 -0.17
N CYS A 15 2.20 -9.02 -0.70
CA CYS A 15 3.49 -9.27 -1.37
C CYS A 15 3.60 -8.51 -2.70
N GLY A 16 4.73 -8.64 -3.39
CA GLY A 16 4.96 -8.05 -4.72
C GLY A 16 4.10 -8.62 -5.86
N ALA A 17 3.24 -9.61 -5.58
CA ALA A 17 2.28 -10.18 -6.53
C ALA A 17 2.92 -10.80 -7.79
N CYS A 18 4.16 -11.30 -7.72
CA CYS A 18 4.88 -11.86 -8.86
C CYS A 18 4.18 -13.06 -9.53
N MET A 19 3.34 -13.78 -8.78
CA MET A 19 2.56 -14.93 -9.26
C MET A 19 1.10 -14.58 -9.59
N LEU A 20 0.68 -13.31 -9.45
CA LEU A 20 -0.69 -12.89 -9.71
C LEU A 20 -0.78 -12.08 -11.00
N THR A 21 -1.90 -12.22 -11.68
CA THR A 21 -2.26 -11.31 -12.77
C THR A 21 -2.61 -9.92 -12.24
N ARG A 22 -2.54 -8.92 -13.13
CA ARG A 22 -2.99 -7.56 -12.82
C ARG A 22 -4.45 -7.54 -12.34
N ARG A 23 -5.33 -8.35 -12.94
CA ARG A 23 -6.76 -8.41 -12.58
C ARG A 23 -6.95 -8.90 -11.16
N GLU A 24 -6.27 -9.97 -10.76
CA GLU A 24 -6.35 -10.53 -9.41
C GLU A 24 -5.82 -9.53 -8.37
N MET A 25 -4.71 -8.85 -8.66
CA MET A 25 -4.18 -7.83 -7.75
C MET A 25 -5.16 -6.66 -7.56
N LEU A 26 -5.77 -6.17 -8.65
CA LEU A 26 -6.78 -5.10 -8.57
C LEU A 26 -8.04 -5.56 -7.82
N LEU A 27 -8.47 -6.81 -7.99
CA LEU A 27 -9.59 -7.37 -7.24
C LEU A 27 -9.31 -7.37 -5.73
N ARG A 28 -8.10 -7.77 -5.31
CA ARG A 28 -7.71 -7.74 -3.89
C ARG A 28 -7.69 -6.32 -3.32
N ILE A 29 -7.12 -5.36 -4.06
CA ILE A 29 -7.12 -3.94 -3.66
C ILE A 29 -8.56 -3.42 -3.53
N HIS A 30 -9.44 -3.76 -4.47
CA HIS A 30 -10.83 -3.33 -4.45
C HIS A 30 -11.57 -3.90 -3.25
N ARG A 31 -11.43 -5.20 -2.98
CA ARG A 31 -12.03 -5.87 -1.81
C ARG A 31 -11.59 -5.23 -0.50
N ALA A 32 -10.28 -5.00 -0.30
CA ALA A 32 -9.79 -4.31 0.89
C ALA A 32 -10.44 -2.93 1.07
N ARG A 33 -10.58 -2.16 -0.02
CA ARG A 33 -11.23 -0.84 0.02
C ARG A 33 -12.72 -0.93 0.34
N GLN A 34 -13.44 -1.92 -0.20
CA GLN A 34 -14.87 -2.12 0.08
C GLN A 34 -15.11 -2.42 1.56
N GLU A 35 -14.23 -3.18 2.18
CA GLU A 35 -14.27 -3.51 3.61
C GLU A 35 -13.70 -2.40 4.51
N GLY A 36 -13.29 -1.26 3.93
CA GLY A 36 -12.72 -0.13 4.68
C GLY A 36 -11.32 -0.36 5.22
N VAL A 37 -10.60 -1.37 4.72
CA VAL A 37 -9.28 -1.77 5.22
C VAL A 37 -8.18 -1.17 4.36
N ALA A 38 -7.22 -0.48 4.99
CA ALA A 38 -6.05 0.03 4.30
C ALA A 38 -5.21 -1.12 3.73
N ILE A 39 -4.60 -0.92 2.56
CA ILE A 39 -3.73 -1.90 1.92
C ILE A 39 -2.43 -1.23 1.45
N THR A 40 -1.31 -1.90 1.73
CA THR A 40 0.03 -1.56 1.24
C THR A 40 0.71 -2.82 0.70
N ASN A 41 1.97 -2.72 0.28
CA ASN A 41 2.79 -3.88 -0.10
C ASN A 41 4.12 -3.93 0.65
N TYR A 42 4.82 -5.06 0.56
CA TYR A 42 6.13 -5.25 1.19
C TYR A 42 7.13 -4.14 0.84
N GLY A 43 7.26 -3.78 -0.44
CA GLY A 43 8.22 -2.76 -0.86
C GLY A 43 7.97 -1.39 -0.22
N VAL A 44 6.72 -0.92 -0.25
CA VAL A 44 6.33 0.36 0.36
C VAL A 44 6.44 0.31 1.88
N CYS A 45 5.99 -0.78 2.51
CA CYS A 45 6.05 -0.97 3.96
C CYS A 45 7.50 -0.99 4.46
N ILE A 46 8.36 -1.81 3.86
CA ILE A 46 9.78 -1.90 4.21
C ILE A 46 10.48 -0.55 4.00
N SER A 47 10.24 0.11 2.87
CA SER A 47 10.85 1.42 2.59
C SER A 47 10.43 2.49 3.60
N PHE A 48 9.17 2.46 4.04
CA PHE A 48 8.66 3.33 5.10
C PHE A 48 9.35 3.03 6.43
N LEU A 49 9.37 1.76 6.86
CA LEU A 49 9.97 1.34 8.13
C LEU A 49 11.48 1.61 8.20
N GLN A 50 12.18 1.52 7.06
CA GLN A 50 13.61 1.82 6.95
C GLN A 50 13.92 3.31 6.78
N GLY A 51 12.91 4.18 6.68
CA GLY A 51 13.11 5.62 6.52
C GLY A 51 13.60 6.06 5.14
N VAL A 52 13.46 5.22 4.11
CA VAL A 52 13.95 5.48 2.74
C VAL A 52 12.83 5.71 1.71
N LEU A 53 11.57 5.81 2.16
CA LEU A 53 10.41 5.91 1.27
C LEU A 53 10.48 7.09 0.29
N GLU A 54 10.89 8.28 0.74
CA GLU A 54 11.02 9.46 -0.15
C GLU A 54 12.04 9.25 -1.25
N ARG A 55 13.18 8.64 -0.92
CA ARG A 55 14.22 8.28 -1.91
C ARG A 55 13.67 7.30 -2.93
N VAL A 56 12.94 6.27 -2.48
CA VAL A 56 12.32 5.26 -3.36
C VAL A 56 11.25 5.88 -4.27
N LEU A 57 10.52 6.88 -3.78
CA LEU A 57 9.49 7.59 -4.55
C LEU A 57 10.03 8.73 -5.44
N SER A 58 11.31 9.09 -5.34
CA SER A 58 11.92 10.16 -6.17
C SER A 58 11.73 10.00 -7.69
N PRO A 59 11.67 8.79 -8.28
CA PRO A 59 11.36 8.64 -9.71
C PRO A 59 9.87 8.84 -10.04
N PHE A 60 9.01 9.00 -9.04
CA PHE A 60 7.55 9.13 -9.16
C PHE A 60 7.07 10.44 -8.52
N PRO A 61 7.26 11.61 -9.18
CA PRO A 61 7.03 12.92 -8.58
C PRO A 61 5.63 13.12 -7.99
N SER A 62 4.60 12.60 -8.67
CA SER A 62 3.21 12.69 -8.20
C SER A 62 2.96 11.91 -6.91
N ALA A 63 3.61 10.76 -6.73
CA ALA A 63 3.51 9.97 -5.50
C ALA A 63 4.31 10.60 -4.36
N LEU A 64 5.51 11.14 -4.66
CA LEU A 64 6.35 11.83 -3.68
C LEU A 64 5.65 13.08 -3.12
N ASP A 65 5.02 13.90 -3.97
CA ASP A 65 4.28 15.10 -3.56
C ASP A 65 3.17 14.77 -2.55
N VAL A 66 2.43 13.69 -2.74
CA VAL A 66 1.39 13.24 -1.79
C VAL A 66 1.99 12.92 -0.40
N ILE A 67 3.14 12.27 -0.35
CA ILE A 67 3.81 11.93 0.92
C ILE A 67 4.35 13.18 1.61
N VAL A 68 5.00 14.08 0.87
CA VAL A 68 5.55 15.33 1.41
C VAL A 68 4.45 16.21 1.99
N ARG A 69 3.32 16.37 1.27
CA ARG A 69 2.15 17.12 1.77
C ARG A 69 1.57 16.51 3.03
N LYS A 70 1.41 15.18 3.08
CA LYS A 70 0.90 14.50 4.27
C LYS A 70 1.82 14.65 5.48
N ARG A 71 3.14 14.67 5.29
CA ARG A 71 4.09 14.90 6.40
C ARG A 71 4.05 16.34 6.91
N ASN A 72 3.94 17.31 6.01
CA ASN A 72 3.92 18.73 6.38
C ASN A 72 2.60 19.16 7.03
N ASN A 73 1.51 18.44 6.79
CA ASN A 73 0.20 18.74 7.36
C ASN A 73 -0.04 18.16 8.77
N GLY A 74 0.98 17.59 9.41
CA GLY A 74 0.90 17.07 10.78
C GLY A 74 0.15 15.75 10.88
N GLY A 75 0.78 14.74 11.49
CA GLY A 75 0.05 13.62 12.08
C GLY A 75 -0.71 14.05 13.33
#